data_AF-A0A439KZM4-F1
#
_entry.id   AF-A0A439KZM4-F1
#
_cell.length_a   1.000
_cell.length_b   1.000
_cell.length_c   1.000
_cell.angle_alpha   90.00
_cell.angle_beta   90.00
_cell.angle_gamma   90.00
#
_symmetry.space_group_name_H-M   'P 1'
#
loop_
_entity.id
_entity.type
_entity.pdbx_description
1 polymer ?
#
loop_
_entity_poly.entity_id
_entity_poly.type
_entity_poly.pdbx_seq_one_letter_code
_entity_poly.pdbx_strand_id
1 'polypeptide(L)'
;MTFSLDLTTEGPRDALRARATPAEKPPLIGLTRAELRAALVASGIVPERQAKMRAQQLWHWMYVRGVSDFAGMFNISKDLRAELDKHFTVARPEIVEEQISSDGTRKWLFRFPPRGAGRPVEIETVYIPEEGRGTLCISSQVGCTLTCSFCHTGTQKLVRNLTSEEILAQLLTARDRLGDFPDRDTPDGAIVPAEGRKVSNVVMMGMGEPLYNFEAVKKALLIASDGDGLSLSKRRITLSTSGVVPEIFRTGEEIGVMLAISLHATNDDLRDLLVPINKKYPLKELIAACRAYPGLSNARRITFEYVMLKEVNDSIEDAKGLIKLLKGIPAKINLIPFNPWPGTNYQCSDWETIEKFADYINNAGYASPIRTPRGRDILAACGQLKSESERMRKVDRLALEAMMIAGHGEA
;
A
#
# COMPACT_ATOMS: atom_id res chain seq x y z
N MET A 1 49.85 22.04 -3.63
CA MET A 1 49.45 22.21 -5.04
C MET A 1 47.94 22.09 -5.09
N THR A 2 47.23 23.19 -5.34
CA THR A 2 45.78 23.21 -5.46
C THR A 2 45.42 22.79 -6.88
N PHE A 3 44.87 21.58 -7.05
CA PHE A 3 44.34 21.14 -8.33
C PHE A 3 42.96 21.75 -8.54
N SER A 4 42.86 22.70 -9.47
CA SER A 4 41.58 23.18 -9.99
C SER A 4 41.10 22.21 -11.06
N LEU A 5 40.00 21.50 -10.81
CA LEU A 5 39.34 20.68 -11.83
C LEU A 5 38.42 21.57 -12.66
N ASP A 6 38.73 21.69 -13.94
CA ASP A 6 37.90 22.40 -14.92
C ASP A 6 36.68 21.55 -15.30
N LEU A 7 35.51 21.92 -14.75
CA LEU A 7 34.23 21.25 -14.94
C LEU A 7 33.52 21.60 -16.26
N THR A 8 34.19 22.33 -17.17
CA THR A 8 33.63 22.70 -18.47
C THR A 8 33.81 21.64 -19.56
N THR A 9 34.65 20.63 -19.32
CA THR A 9 34.89 19.52 -20.26
C THR A 9 34.03 18.29 -19.93
N GLU A 10 33.63 17.50 -20.95
CA GLU A 10 32.74 16.34 -20.77
C GLU A 10 33.39 15.18 -19.99
N GLY A 11 34.70 14.98 -20.13
CA GLY A 11 35.44 13.88 -19.47
C GLY A 11 35.39 13.85 -17.93
N PRO A 12 35.68 14.96 -17.23
CA PRO A 12 35.55 15.02 -15.76
C PRO A 12 34.10 14.87 -15.26
N ARG A 13 33.11 15.29 -16.06
CA ARG A 13 31.67 15.13 -15.73
C ARG A 13 31.23 13.68 -15.82
N ASP A 14 31.68 12.95 -16.84
CA ASP A 14 31.38 11.52 -16.98
C ASP A 14 32.14 10.68 -15.94
N ALA A 15 33.35 11.08 -15.56
CA ALA A 15 34.09 10.48 -14.45
C ALA A 15 33.43 10.71 -13.07
N LEU A 16 32.78 11.86 -12.86
CA LEU A 16 31.97 12.14 -11.66
C LEU A 16 30.63 11.39 -11.68
N ARG A 17 30.01 11.20 -12.85
CA ARG A 17 28.79 10.38 -13.01
C ARG A 17 29.03 8.90 -12.78
N ALA A 18 30.18 8.37 -13.22
CA ALA A 18 30.57 6.98 -13.03
C ALA A 18 30.94 6.63 -11.58
N ARG A 19 31.22 7.63 -10.73
CA ARG A 19 31.59 7.49 -9.31
C ARG A 19 30.44 7.66 -8.32
N ALA A 20 29.22 7.87 -8.79
CA ALA A 20 28.03 7.74 -7.95
C ALA A 20 27.88 6.27 -7.51
N THR A 21 27.28 6.03 -6.33
CA THR A 21 26.79 4.71 -5.90
C THR A 21 26.19 4.00 -7.11
N PRO A 22 26.47 2.69 -7.35
CA PRO A 22 26.00 2.02 -8.57
C PRO A 22 24.52 2.32 -8.73
N ALA A 23 24.19 2.99 -9.84
CA ALA A 23 22.84 3.50 -10.07
C ALA A 23 21.87 2.34 -9.87
N GLU A 24 20.86 2.53 -9.01
CA GLU A 24 19.88 1.51 -8.72
C GLU A 24 19.28 1.01 -10.04
N LYS A 25 19.41 -0.30 -10.32
CA LYS A 25 18.90 -0.88 -11.56
C LYS A 25 17.39 -0.60 -11.65
N PRO A 26 16.87 -0.09 -12.78
CA PRO A 26 15.45 0.19 -12.91
C PRO A 26 14.61 -1.08 -12.71
N PRO A 27 13.56 -1.04 -11.88
CA PRO A 27 12.70 -2.19 -11.68
C PRO A 27 11.77 -2.43 -12.87
N LEU A 28 11.54 -3.69 -13.22
CA LEU A 28 10.49 -4.07 -14.18
C LEU A 28 9.13 -4.27 -13.53
N ILE A 29 9.11 -4.57 -12.22
CA ILE A 29 7.88 -4.70 -11.45
C ILE A 29 7.20 -3.33 -11.41
N GLY A 30 5.89 -3.30 -11.68
CA GLY A 30 5.11 -2.08 -11.61
C GLY A 30 5.12 -1.28 -12.90
N LEU A 31 5.75 -1.77 -13.97
CA LEU A 31 5.55 -1.31 -15.33
C LEU A 31 4.32 -2.00 -15.96
N THR A 32 3.53 -1.25 -16.72
CA THR A 32 2.53 -1.81 -17.64
C THR A 32 3.22 -2.57 -18.76
N ARG A 33 2.50 -3.44 -19.48
CA ARG A 33 3.08 -4.17 -20.63
C ARG A 33 3.66 -3.23 -21.70
N ALA A 34 3.03 -2.06 -21.90
CA ALA A 34 3.50 -1.05 -22.83
C ALA A 34 4.83 -0.42 -22.36
N GLU A 35 4.92 -0.04 -21.08
CA GLU A 35 6.16 0.50 -20.51
C GLU A 35 7.26 -0.56 -20.42
N LEU A 36 6.92 -1.81 -20.11
CA LEU A 36 7.86 -2.92 -20.12
C LEU A 36 8.45 -3.12 -21.52
N ARG A 37 7.61 -3.11 -22.56
CA ARG A 37 8.05 -3.15 -23.95
C ARG A 37 8.99 -1.97 -24.26
N ALA A 38 8.58 -0.75 -23.89
CA ALA A 38 9.36 0.45 -24.15
C ALA A 38 10.73 0.41 -23.45
N ALA A 39 10.78 -0.04 -22.19
CA ALA A 39 12.02 -0.18 -21.42
C ALA A 39 12.99 -1.18 -22.07
N LEU A 40 12.49 -2.33 -22.53
CA LEU A 40 13.30 -3.35 -23.19
C LEU A 40 13.89 -2.90 -24.53
N VAL A 41 13.15 -2.06 -25.28
CA VAL A 41 13.63 -1.49 -26.54
C VAL A 41 14.63 -0.37 -26.26
N ALA A 42 14.32 0.52 -25.30
CA ALA A 42 15.17 1.64 -24.94
C ALA A 42 16.52 1.20 -24.35
N SER A 43 16.60 0.04 -23.69
CA SER A 43 17.87 -0.51 -23.21
C SER A 43 18.75 -1.11 -24.31
N GLY A 44 18.21 -1.33 -25.52
CA GLY A 44 18.93 -1.94 -26.64
C GLY A 44 19.10 -3.46 -26.55
N ILE A 45 18.69 -4.10 -25.45
CA ILE A 45 18.91 -5.54 -25.22
C ILE A 45 17.88 -6.43 -25.95
N VAL A 46 16.71 -5.88 -26.31
CA VAL A 46 15.68 -6.60 -27.08
C VAL A 46 15.33 -5.82 -28.35
N PRO A 47 15.48 -6.44 -29.54
CA PRO A 47 15.02 -5.83 -30.79
C PRO A 47 13.51 -5.56 -30.76
N GLU A 48 13.06 -4.45 -31.36
CA GLU A 48 11.66 -4.02 -31.29
C GLU A 48 10.66 -5.12 -31.72
N ARG A 49 11.00 -5.88 -32.76
CA ARG A 49 10.21 -7.01 -33.27
C ARG A 49 9.97 -8.13 -32.24
N GLN A 50 10.83 -8.28 -31.24
CA GLN A 50 10.71 -9.29 -30.18
C GLN A 50 10.16 -8.71 -28.88
N ALA A 51 10.08 -7.39 -28.73
CA ALA A 51 9.80 -6.73 -27.46
C ALA A 51 8.43 -7.10 -26.87
N LYS A 52 7.38 -7.26 -27.70
CA LYS A 52 6.05 -7.70 -27.25
C LYS A 52 6.11 -9.12 -26.64
N MET A 53 6.77 -10.05 -27.32
CA MET A 53 6.91 -11.43 -26.85
C MET A 53 7.72 -11.49 -25.55
N ARG A 54 8.86 -10.78 -25.47
CA ARG A 54 9.71 -10.75 -24.28
C ARG A 54 9.00 -10.09 -23.09
N ALA A 55 8.27 -9.01 -23.31
CA ALA A 55 7.45 -8.39 -22.28
C ALA A 55 6.40 -9.38 -21.71
N GLN A 56 5.75 -10.19 -22.55
CA GLN A 56 4.79 -11.20 -22.08
C GLN A 56 5.48 -12.33 -21.29
N GLN A 57 6.66 -12.77 -21.69
CA GLN A 57 7.43 -13.78 -20.94
C GLN A 57 7.81 -13.25 -19.55
N LEU A 58 8.36 -12.03 -19.49
CA LEU A 58 8.73 -11.37 -18.23
C LEU A 58 7.51 -11.15 -17.33
N TRP A 59 6.39 -10.70 -17.91
CA TRP A 59 5.12 -10.54 -17.21
C TRP A 59 4.68 -11.84 -16.54
N HIS A 60 4.68 -12.95 -17.29
CA HIS A 60 4.33 -14.26 -16.76
C HIS A 60 5.24 -14.69 -15.61
N TRP A 61 6.57 -14.54 -15.78
CA TRP A 61 7.51 -14.92 -14.73
C TRP A 61 7.36 -14.08 -13.45
N MET A 62 7.15 -12.78 -13.58
CA MET A 62 6.99 -11.89 -12.43
C MET A 62 5.65 -12.10 -11.70
N TYR A 63 4.55 -12.20 -12.44
CA TYR A 63 3.20 -12.07 -11.87
C TYR A 63 2.43 -13.38 -11.76
N VAL A 64 2.76 -14.39 -12.58
CA VAL A 64 2.13 -15.72 -12.50
C VAL A 64 3.02 -16.67 -11.70
N ARG A 65 4.32 -16.70 -11.99
CA ARG A 65 5.27 -17.63 -11.35
C ARG A 65 5.99 -17.05 -10.13
N GLY A 66 5.92 -15.73 -9.94
CA GLY A 66 6.49 -15.06 -8.76
C GLY A 66 8.01 -14.94 -8.72
N VAL A 67 8.70 -15.20 -9.83
CA VAL A 67 10.16 -15.23 -9.88
C VAL A 67 10.76 -13.84 -9.60
N SER A 68 11.78 -13.80 -8.75
CA SER A 68 12.48 -12.60 -8.28
C SER A 68 13.93 -12.48 -8.77
N ASP A 69 14.37 -13.40 -9.64
CA ASP A 69 15.69 -13.41 -10.27
C ASP A 69 15.56 -13.82 -11.75
N PHE A 70 16.18 -13.07 -12.66
CA PHE A 70 16.18 -13.39 -14.08
C PHE A 70 16.74 -14.78 -14.36
N ALA A 71 17.67 -15.30 -13.54
CA ALA A 71 18.20 -16.66 -13.69
C ALA A 71 17.10 -17.74 -13.59
N GLY A 72 15.98 -17.48 -12.91
CA GLY A 72 14.85 -18.42 -12.82
C GLY A 72 13.97 -18.49 -14.08
N MET A 73 14.21 -17.65 -15.09
CA MET A 73 13.32 -17.50 -16.25
C MET A 73 13.70 -18.42 -17.42
N PHE A 74 13.49 -19.72 -17.26
CA PHE A 74 14.07 -20.75 -18.15
C PHE A 74 13.63 -20.72 -19.62
N ASN A 75 12.53 -20.04 -19.97
CA ASN A 75 12.11 -19.86 -21.38
C ASN A 75 12.71 -18.61 -22.05
N ILE A 76 13.68 -17.97 -21.39
CA ILE A 76 14.49 -16.85 -21.89
C ILE A 76 15.93 -17.36 -22.04
N SER A 77 16.61 -17.03 -23.16
CA SER A 77 17.98 -17.49 -23.40
C SER A 77 18.92 -17.04 -22.28
N LYS A 78 19.97 -17.82 -22.02
CA LYS A 78 20.96 -17.50 -20.99
C LYS A 78 21.58 -16.11 -21.19
N ASP A 79 21.92 -15.78 -22.43
CA ASP A 79 22.53 -14.49 -22.77
C ASP A 79 21.56 -13.34 -22.49
N LEU A 80 20.28 -13.46 -22.87
CA LEU A 80 19.30 -12.41 -22.60
C LEU A 80 18.99 -12.27 -21.10
N ARG A 81 18.99 -13.37 -20.33
CA ARG A 81 18.87 -13.28 -18.86
C ARG A 81 20.03 -12.50 -18.24
N ALA A 82 21.26 -12.72 -18.72
CA ALA A 82 22.43 -11.98 -18.26
C ALA A 82 22.35 -10.49 -18.62
N GLU A 83 21.91 -10.16 -19.84
CA GLU A 83 21.69 -8.76 -20.24
C GLU A 83 20.56 -8.10 -19.43
N LEU A 84 19.47 -8.81 -19.17
CA LEU A 84 18.38 -8.30 -18.31
C LEU A 84 18.89 -7.99 -16.90
N ASP A 85 19.71 -8.85 -16.31
CA ASP A 85 20.25 -8.64 -14.96
C ASP A 85 21.27 -7.49 -14.89
N LYS A 86 21.99 -7.19 -15.98
CA LYS A 86 22.84 -5.99 -16.04
C LYS A 86 22.03 -4.70 -16.07
N HIS A 87 20.89 -4.70 -16.78
CA HIS A 87 20.13 -3.49 -17.07
C HIS A 87 18.95 -3.22 -16.14
N PHE A 88 18.40 -4.25 -15.50
CA PHE A 88 17.14 -4.16 -14.75
C PHE A 88 17.17 -4.96 -13.45
N THR A 89 16.12 -4.80 -12.64
CA THR A 89 15.86 -5.65 -11.48
C THR A 89 14.43 -6.15 -11.40
N VAL A 90 14.26 -7.33 -10.83
CA VAL A 90 12.97 -7.92 -10.40
C VAL A 90 13.03 -8.37 -8.93
N ALA A 91 14.02 -7.86 -8.20
CA ALA A 91 14.24 -8.20 -6.80
C ALA A 91 13.05 -7.79 -5.91
N ARG A 92 12.92 -8.47 -4.77
CA ARG A 92 11.98 -8.13 -3.71
C ARG A 92 12.65 -7.16 -2.72
N PRO A 93 11.87 -6.37 -1.95
CA PRO A 93 12.41 -5.60 -0.85
C PRO A 93 13.06 -6.51 0.20
N GLU A 94 14.00 -5.95 0.92
CA GLU A 94 14.57 -6.59 2.10
C GLU A 94 13.48 -6.71 3.18
N ILE A 95 13.38 -7.89 3.79
CA ILE A 95 12.57 -8.13 4.97
C ILE A 95 13.46 -7.85 6.18
N VAL A 96 13.31 -6.67 6.78
CA VAL A 96 14.06 -6.26 7.97
C VAL A 96 13.59 -7.06 9.18
N GLU A 97 12.27 -7.28 9.25
CA GLU A 97 11.63 -7.98 10.36
C GLU A 97 10.38 -8.72 9.89
N GLU A 98 10.14 -9.91 10.45
CA GLU A 98 8.90 -10.68 10.32
C GLU A 98 8.40 -11.05 11.72
N GLN A 99 7.16 -10.67 12.03
CA GLN A 99 6.47 -11.02 13.27
C GLN A 99 5.23 -11.84 12.94
N ILE A 100 4.97 -12.86 13.76
CA ILE A 100 3.80 -13.74 13.62
C ILE A 100 3.02 -13.72 14.93
N SER A 101 1.77 -13.28 14.86
CA SER A 101 0.82 -13.27 15.97
C SER A 101 0.36 -14.69 16.31
N SER A 102 -0.06 -14.89 17.55
CA SER A 102 -0.77 -16.09 18.00
C SER A 102 -2.02 -16.41 17.17
N ASP A 103 -2.65 -15.41 16.55
CA ASP A 103 -3.82 -15.58 15.68
C ASP A 103 -3.48 -15.87 14.20
N GLY A 104 -2.20 -16.07 13.89
CA GLY A 104 -1.68 -16.31 12.54
C GLY A 104 -1.43 -15.04 11.70
N THR A 105 -1.82 -13.86 12.19
CA THR A 105 -1.50 -12.58 11.53
C THR A 105 0.01 -12.44 11.38
N ARG A 106 0.48 -12.09 10.19
CA ARG A 106 1.89 -11.83 9.93
C ARG A 106 2.10 -10.36 9.63
N LYS A 107 3.14 -9.78 10.21
CA LYS A 107 3.57 -8.42 9.91
C LYS A 107 5.00 -8.46 9.40
N TRP A 108 5.24 -7.81 8.27
CA TRP A 108 6.57 -7.63 7.71
C TRP A 108 6.95 -6.17 7.73
N LEU A 109 8.18 -5.89 8.15
CA LEU A 109 8.85 -4.60 7.96
C LEU A 109 9.73 -4.71 6.70
N PHE A 110 9.33 -4.01 5.64
CA PHE A 110 10.06 -4.01 4.37
C PHE A 110 10.89 -2.73 4.22
N ARG A 111 12.15 -2.89 3.80
CA ARG A 111 13.04 -1.77 3.47
C ARG A 111 13.10 -1.54 1.97
N PHE A 112 12.96 -0.27 1.60
CA PHE A 112 13.03 0.24 0.25
C PHE A 112 14.15 1.27 0.12
N PRO A 113 14.68 1.45 -1.10
CA PRO A 113 15.70 2.45 -1.37
C PRO A 113 15.22 3.88 -1.06
N PRO A 114 16.14 4.83 -0.85
CA PRO A 114 15.81 6.19 -0.44
C PRO A 114 14.88 6.93 -1.40
N ARG A 115 15.15 6.85 -2.71
CA ARG A 115 14.42 7.54 -3.80
C ARG A 115 13.93 8.95 -3.42
N GLY A 116 14.87 9.80 -3.03
CA GLY A 116 14.64 11.20 -2.63
C GLY A 116 14.42 11.44 -1.13
N ALA A 117 14.30 10.39 -0.30
CA ALA A 117 14.22 10.51 1.16
C ALA A 117 15.58 10.76 1.85
N GLY A 118 16.70 10.51 1.15
CA GLY A 118 18.07 10.65 1.65
C GLY A 118 18.62 9.43 2.37
N ARG A 119 17.76 8.56 2.92
CA ARG A 119 18.12 7.26 3.52
C ARG A 119 17.09 6.19 3.15
N PRO A 120 17.41 4.88 3.21
CA PRO A 120 16.42 3.83 3.03
C PRO A 120 15.18 4.06 3.90
N VAL A 121 14.02 3.67 3.40
CA VAL A 121 12.73 3.87 4.06
C VAL A 121 12.08 2.52 4.31
N GLU A 122 11.30 2.46 5.38
CA GLU A 122 10.67 1.23 5.85
C GLU A 122 9.17 1.42 5.97
N ILE A 123 8.43 0.39 5.58
CA ILE A 123 6.98 0.31 5.71
C ILE A 123 6.58 -1.04 6.27
N GLU A 124 5.39 -1.09 6.85
CA GLU A 124 4.81 -2.33 7.33
C GLU A 124 3.77 -2.87 6.33
N THR A 125 3.67 -4.19 6.25
CA THR A 125 2.63 -4.93 5.50
C THR A 125 2.08 -6.03 6.39
N VAL A 126 0.76 -6.20 6.41
CA VAL A 126 0.11 -7.17 7.30
C VAL A 126 -0.70 -8.18 6.51
N TYR A 127 -0.47 -9.46 6.75
CA TYR A 127 -1.30 -10.55 6.26
C TYR A 127 -2.20 -11.08 7.38
N ILE A 128 -3.49 -11.19 7.09
CA ILE A 128 -4.53 -11.58 8.04
C ILE A 128 -5.21 -12.85 7.50
N PRO A 129 -4.91 -14.04 8.06
CA PRO A 129 -5.57 -15.28 7.66
C PRO A 129 -6.94 -15.43 8.31
N GLU A 130 -7.90 -15.95 7.56
CA GLU A 130 -9.22 -16.37 8.02
C GLU A 130 -9.55 -17.73 7.37
N GLU A 131 -10.55 -18.43 7.90
CA GLU A 131 -10.89 -19.82 7.52
C GLU A 131 -10.96 -20.04 5.99
N GLY A 132 -11.58 -19.11 5.26
CA GLY A 132 -11.73 -19.21 3.79
C GLY A 132 -11.09 -18.08 2.98
N ARG A 133 -10.29 -17.21 3.60
CA ARG A 133 -9.63 -16.09 2.89
C ARG A 133 -8.37 -15.62 3.61
N GLY A 134 -7.40 -15.12 2.85
CA GLY A 134 -6.29 -14.35 3.41
C GLY A 134 -6.28 -12.95 2.84
N THR A 135 -6.22 -11.96 3.74
CA THR A 135 -6.27 -10.54 3.39
C THR A 135 -4.91 -9.90 3.59
N LEU A 136 -4.38 -9.26 2.54
CA LEU A 136 -3.15 -8.51 2.62
C LEU A 136 -3.43 -7.01 2.71
N CYS A 137 -2.95 -6.40 3.79
CA CYS A 137 -3.03 -4.99 4.07
C CYS A 137 -1.73 -4.31 3.59
N ILE A 138 -1.85 -3.50 2.54
CA ILE A 138 -0.73 -2.90 1.81
C ILE A 138 -0.63 -1.40 2.13
N SER A 139 0.60 -0.93 2.30
CA SER A 139 0.96 0.47 2.47
C SER A 139 1.10 1.18 1.13
N SER A 140 0.72 2.46 1.06
CA SER A 140 0.84 3.31 -0.14
C SER A 140 1.82 4.47 0.02
N GLN A 141 2.21 4.81 1.24
CA GLN A 141 3.16 5.87 1.55
C GLN A 141 4.05 5.46 2.73
N VAL A 142 5.17 6.15 2.91
CA VAL A 142 5.99 6.08 4.12
C VAL A 142 5.54 7.22 5.05
N GLY A 143 4.93 6.87 6.17
CA GLY A 143 4.17 7.81 6.99
C GLY A 143 2.82 8.19 6.34
N CYS A 144 2.14 9.22 6.86
CA CYS A 144 0.86 9.68 6.32
C CYS A 144 0.74 11.21 6.34
N THR A 145 0.03 11.79 5.39
CA THR A 145 -0.20 13.24 5.32
C THR A 145 -1.37 13.72 6.15
N LEU A 146 -2.28 12.83 6.55
CA LEU A 146 -3.60 13.21 7.06
C LEU A 146 -3.70 13.37 8.57
N THR A 147 -2.67 12.95 9.31
CA THR A 147 -2.54 13.16 10.76
C THR A 147 -3.82 12.85 11.56
N CYS A 148 -4.54 11.78 11.19
CA CYS A 148 -5.74 11.35 11.92
C CYS A 148 -5.34 11.05 13.37
N SER A 149 -6.02 11.66 14.34
CA SER A 149 -5.53 11.73 15.72
C SER A 149 -5.56 10.37 16.44
N PHE A 150 -6.42 9.45 16.02
CA PHE A 150 -6.49 8.08 16.55
C PHE A 150 -5.51 7.11 15.85
N CYS A 151 -4.82 7.52 14.78
CA CYS A 151 -3.95 6.64 13.99
C CYS A 151 -2.48 6.80 14.38
N HIS A 152 -1.79 5.71 14.71
CA HIS A 152 -0.37 5.72 15.04
C HIS A 152 0.48 6.19 13.85
N THR A 153 0.19 5.73 12.63
CA THR A 153 0.82 6.26 11.40
C THR A 153 0.57 7.77 11.24
N GLY A 154 -0.56 8.29 11.73
CA GLY A 154 -0.86 9.72 11.71
C GLY A 154 0.12 10.55 12.55
N THR A 155 0.83 9.93 13.50
CA THR A 155 1.91 10.57 14.27
C THR A 155 3.21 10.67 13.49
N GLN A 156 3.37 9.89 12.43
CA GLN A 156 4.54 9.89 11.56
C GLN A 156 4.29 10.78 10.34
N LYS A 157 5.04 11.89 10.25
CA LYS A 157 4.97 12.79 9.10
C LYS A 157 5.31 12.05 7.81
N LEU A 158 4.64 12.42 6.71
CA LEU A 158 4.94 11.88 5.39
C LEU A 158 6.44 12.05 5.05
N VAL A 159 7.08 10.94 4.71
CA VAL A 159 8.44 10.92 4.17
C VAL A 159 8.39 11.01 2.64
N ARG A 160 7.74 10.03 1.98
CA ARG A 160 7.49 10.01 0.53
C ARG A 160 6.37 9.05 0.14
N ASN A 161 5.88 9.20 -1.08
CA ASN A 161 5.01 8.22 -1.72
C ASN A 161 5.79 6.96 -2.10
N LEU A 162 5.11 5.81 -2.08
CA LEU A 162 5.61 4.58 -2.68
C LEU A 162 5.37 4.57 -4.19
N THR A 163 6.28 3.96 -4.94
CA THR A 163 6.07 3.72 -6.39
C THR A 163 5.14 2.53 -6.62
N SER A 164 4.66 2.34 -7.86
CA SER A 164 3.84 1.18 -8.20
C SER A 164 4.59 -0.15 -7.98
N GLU A 165 5.89 -0.16 -8.19
CA GLU A 165 6.78 -1.27 -7.86
C GLU A 165 6.73 -1.60 -6.37
N GLU A 166 6.98 -0.61 -5.50
CA GLU A 166 7.05 -0.80 -4.05
C GLU A 166 5.69 -1.24 -3.46
N ILE A 167 4.58 -0.80 -4.05
CA ILE A 167 3.23 -1.26 -3.69
C ILE A 167 3.03 -2.72 -4.10
N LEU A 168 3.37 -3.10 -5.35
CA LEU A 168 3.23 -4.47 -5.82
C LEU A 168 4.20 -5.43 -5.14
N ALA A 169 5.40 -4.96 -4.81
CA ALA A 169 6.43 -5.74 -4.15
C ALA A 169 5.94 -6.30 -2.80
N GLN A 170 5.13 -5.54 -2.05
CA GLN A 170 4.49 -6.03 -0.83
C GLN A 170 3.63 -7.28 -1.09
N LEU A 171 2.80 -7.25 -2.14
CA LEU A 171 1.98 -8.38 -2.55
C LEU A 171 2.83 -9.56 -3.03
N LEU A 172 3.84 -9.30 -3.86
CA LEU A 172 4.67 -10.35 -4.41
C LEU A 172 5.52 -11.04 -3.33
N THR A 173 6.09 -10.27 -2.41
CA THR A 173 6.84 -10.81 -1.26
C THR A 173 5.93 -11.60 -0.34
N ALA A 174 4.74 -11.09 0.01
CA ALA A 174 3.81 -11.83 0.85
C ALA A 174 3.37 -13.16 0.21
N ARG A 175 3.06 -13.16 -1.10
CA ARG A 175 2.71 -14.39 -1.82
C ARG A 175 3.87 -15.39 -1.83
N ASP A 176 5.10 -14.93 -2.03
CA ASP A 176 6.28 -15.80 -1.99
C ASP A 176 6.48 -16.40 -0.59
N ARG A 177 6.43 -15.57 0.46
CA ARG A 177 6.57 -15.99 1.87
C ARG A 177 5.49 -16.97 2.32
N LEU A 178 4.29 -16.88 1.74
CA LEU A 178 3.19 -17.79 2.04
C LEU A 178 3.19 -19.03 1.14
N GLY A 179 4.05 -19.10 0.13
CA GLY A 179 4.01 -20.16 -0.89
C GLY A 179 2.75 -20.11 -1.77
N ASP A 180 2.23 -18.92 -2.05
CA ASP A 180 0.97 -18.70 -2.78
C ASP A 180 1.15 -18.65 -4.32
N PHE A 181 2.38 -18.79 -4.80
CA PHE A 181 2.66 -18.97 -6.23
C PHE A 181 2.54 -20.45 -6.63
N PRO A 182 2.28 -20.75 -7.91
CA PRO A 182 2.22 -22.12 -8.39
C PRO A 182 3.52 -22.89 -8.07
N ASP A 183 3.37 -24.18 -7.77
CA ASP A 183 4.49 -25.09 -7.51
C ASP A 183 5.38 -24.66 -6.31
N ARG A 184 4.80 -23.93 -5.34
CA ARG A 184 5.44 -23.56 -4.07
C ARG A 184 4.71 -24.20 -2.89
N ASP A 185 5.50 -24.69 -1.94
CA ASP A 185 4.95 -25.28 -0.72
C ASP A 185 4.55 -24.20 0.28
N THR A 186 3.46 -24.46 1.01
CA THR A 186 3.12 -23.68 2.20
C THR A 186 4.17 -23.91 3.27
N PRO A 187 4.70 -22.86 3.93
CA PRO A 187 5.60 -23.06 5.07
C PRO A 187 4.92 -23.87 6.18
N ASP A 188 5.68 -24.77 6.81
CA ASP A 188 5.19 -25.58 7.93
C ASP A 188 4.64 -24.71 9.06
N GLY A 189 3.48 -25.10 9.59
CA GLY A 189 2.81 -24.39 10.68
C GLY A 189 2.17 -23.06 10.28
N ALA A 190 2.15 -22.68 8.99
CA ALA A 190 1.48 -21.46 8.56
C ALA A 190 -0.05 -21.58 8.66
N ILE A 191 -0.67 -20.65 9.40
CA ILE A 191 -2.12 -20.48 9.41
C ILE A 191 -2.52 -19.72 8.13
N VAL A 192 -3.02 -20.46 7.13
CA VAL A 192 -3.48 -19.95 5.84
C VAL A 192 -4.75 -20.68 5.41
N PRO A 193 -5.56 -20.12 4.48
CA PRO A 193 -6.69 -20.85 3.91
C PRO A 193 -6.28 -22.21 3.37
N ALA A 194 -7.06 -23.24 3.68
CA ALA A 194 -6.78 -24.63 3.28
C ALA A 194 -6.97 -24.85 1.77
N GLU A 195 -7.86 -24.09 1.14
CA GLU A 195 -8.18 -24.20 -0.28
C GLU A 195 -8.05 -22.85 -0.99
N GLY A 196 -7.72 -22.91 -2.28
CA GLY A 196 -7.62 -21.73 -3.13
C GLY A 196 -6.37 -20.90 -2.87
N ARG A 197 -6.49 -19.58 -3.06
CA ARG A 197 -5.38 -18.63 -2.88
C ARG A 197 -5.23 -18.28 -1.41
N LYS A 198 -3.99 -18.30 -0.93
CA LYS A 198 -3.62 -17.82 0.39
C LYS A 198 -3.77 -16.32 0.47
N VAL A 199 -3.35 -15.57 -0.56
CA VAL A 199 -3.67 -14.13 -0.67
C VAL A 199 -4.83 -13.95 -1.64
N SER A 200 -6.05 -13.94 -1.10
CA SER A 200 -7.29 -13.81 -1.88
C SER A 200 -7.83 -12.39 -1.92
N ASN A 201 -7.49 -11.55 -0.93
CA ASN A 201 -8.01 -10.21 -0.76
C ASN A 201 -6.86 -9.22 -0.53
N VAL A 202 -7.00 -8.00 -1.06
CA VAL A 202 -6.05 -6.89 -0.83
C VAL A 202 -6.82 -5.68 -0.33
N VAL A 203 -6.30 -5.04 0.71
CA VAL A 203 -6.84 -3.78 1.25
C VAL A 203 -5.75 -2.72 1.30
N MET A 204 -6.05 -1.53 0.78
CA MET A 204 -5.18 -0.35 0.91
C MET A 204 -5.50 0.35 2.23
N MET A 205 -5.11 -0.30 3.33
CA MET A 205 -5.35 0.15 4.71
C MET A 205 -4.07 0.10 5.56
N GLY A 206 -2.91 -0.04 4.90
CA GLY A 206 -1.61 0.05 5.56
C GLY A 206 -1.24 1.50 5.86
N MET A 207 0.04 1.83 5.72
CA MET A 207 0.54 3.18 5.93
C MET A 207 0.21 4.10 4.73
N GLY A 208 -0.33 5.29 5.05
CA GLY A 208 -0.58 6.37 4.09
C GLY A 208 -2.02 6.53 3.63
N GLU A 209 -2.29 7.63 2.92
CA GLU A 209 -3.54 7.90 2.22
C GLU A 209 -3.37 7.53 0.74
N PRO A 210 -4.01 6.44 0.25
CA PRO A 210 -3.81 5.97 -1.12
C PRO A 210 -4.15 7.02 -2.19
N LEU A 211 -5.15 7.86 -1.95
CA LEU A 211 -5.58 8.85 -2.95
C LEU A 211 -4.63 10.03 -3.10
N TYR A 212 -3.76 10.30 -2.12
CA TYR A 212 -2.63 11.23 -2.31
C TYR A 212 -1.43 10.61 -3.02
N ASN A 213 -1.52 9.32 -3.35
CA ASN A 213 -0.58 8.61 -4.21
C ASN A 213 -1.30 7.95 -5.40
N PHE A 214 -2.31 8.64 -5.95
CA PHE A 214 -3.28 8.06 -6.87
C PHE A 214 -2.64 7.35 -8.07
N GLU A 215 -1.69 7.97 -8.78
CA GLU A 215 -1.13 7.39 -10.01
C GLU A 215 -0.38 6.08 -9.76
N ALA A 216 0.44 6.02 -8.69
CA ALA A 216 1.16 4.80 -8.34
C ALA A 216 0.21 3.70 -7.86
N VAL A 217 -0.80 4.06 -7.05
CA VAL A 217 -1.83 3.14 -6.56
C VAL A 217 -2.68 2.60 -7.70
N LYS A 218 -3.20 3.47 -8.58
CA LYS A 218 -3.95 3.09 -9.79
C LYS A 218 -3.19 2.05 -10.59
N LYS A 219 -1.93 2.36 -10.93
CA LYS A 219 -1.09 1.48 -11.72
C LYS A 219 -0.88 0.13 -11.03
N ALA A 220 -0.55 0.13 -9.74
CA ALA A 220 -0.36 -1.09 -8.96
C ALA A 220 -1.63 -1.94 -8.90
N LEU A 221 -2.79 -1.35 -8.62
CA LEU A 221 -4.07 -2.08 -8.52
C LEU A 221 -4.53 -2.63 -9.87
N LEU A 222 -4.31 -1.90 -10.97
CA LEU A 222 -4.61 -2.41 -12.31
C LEU A 222 -3.75 -3.63 -12.65
N ILE A 223 -2.43 -3.58 -12.35
CA ILE A 223 -1.53 -4.72 -12.54
C ILE A 223 -1.91 -5.90 -11.63
N ALA A 224 -2.26 -5.63 -10.36
CA ALA A 224 -2.72 -6.66 -9.42
C ALA A 224 -4.00 -7.37 -9.90
N SER A 225 -4.88 -6.63 -10.59
CA SER A 225 -6.13 -7.16 -11.12
C SER A 225 -6.05 -7.75 -12.54
N ASP A 226 -4.91 -7.62 -13.21
CA ASP A 226 -4.73 -8.08 -14.59
C ASP A 226 -4.87 -9.61 -14.69
N GLY A 227 -5.74 -10.06 -15.61
CA GLY A 227 -6.11 -11.47 -15.77
C GLY A 227 -5.03 -12.37 -16.37
N ASP A 228 -3.97 -11.81 -16.96
CA ASP A 228 -2.82 -12.58 -17.45
C ASP A 228 -1.64 -12.54 -16.45
N GLY A 229 -1.85 -11.97 -15.26
CA GLY A 229 -0.86 -11.83 -14.21
C GLY A 229 -1.39 -12.29 -12.87
N LEU A 230 -1.39 -11.38 -11.90
CA LEU A 230 -1.81 -11.66 -10.52
C LEU A 230 -3.29 -12.05 -10.42
N SER A 231 -4.14 -11.58 -11.33
CA SER A 231 -5.54 -12.00 -11.48
C SER A 231 -6.38 -11.87 -10.20
N LEU A 232 -6.13 -10.84 -9.39
CA LEU A 232 -6.98 -10.54 -8.24
C LEU A 232 -8.28 -9.89 -8.69
N SER A 233 -9.41 -10.44 -8.26
CA SER A 233 -10.71 -9.84 -8.57
C SER A 233 -10.79 -8.42 -8.02
N LYS A 234 -11.22 -7.45 -8.83
CA LYS A 234 -11.50 -6.07 -8.38
C LYS A 234 -12.51 -6.00 -7.23
N ARG A 235 -13.37 -7.03 -7.06
CA ARG A 235 -14.30 -7.16 -5.92
C ARG A 235 -13.62 -7.59 -4.61
N ARG A 236 -12.39 -8.08 -4.68
CA ARG A 236 -11.56 -8.50 -3.53
C ARG A 236 -10.40 -7.53 -3.27
N ILE A 237 -10.35 -6.43 -4.01
CA ILE A 237 -9.44 -5.31 -3.78
C ILE A 237 -10.28 -4.17 -3.21
N THR A 238 -9.95 -3.70 -2.02
CA THR A 238 -10.61 -2.56 -1.38
C THR A 238 -9.64 -1.41 -1.20
N LEU A 239 -9.93 -0.27 -1.82
CA LEU A 239 -9.21 0.98 -1.55
C LEU A 239 -9.92 1.72 -0.42
N SER A 240 -9.20 2.01 0.67
CA SER A 240 -9.69 2.86 1.75
C SER A 240 -9.19 4.29 1.56
N THR A 241 -10.04 5.28 1.83
CA THR A 241 -9.64 6.69 1.83
C THR A 241 -10.30 7.44 2.98
N SER A 242 -9.60 8.45 3.51
CA SER A 242 -10.15 9.41 4.47
C SER A 242 -10.99 10.50 3.81
N GLY A 243 -11.09 10.52 2.48
CA GLY A 243 -12.00 11.40 1.75
C GLY A 243 -11.31 12.46 0.91
N VAL A 244 -10.30 12.11 0.11
CA VAL A 244 -9.78 13.00 -0.95
C VAL A 244 -10.80 13.03 -2.10
N VAL A 245 -11.82 13.88 -1.96
CA VAL A 245 -13.05 13.86 -2.78
C VAL A 245 -12.83 13.78 -4.29
N PRO A 246 -11.96 14.62 -4.92
CA PRO A 246 -11.75 14.56 -6.37
C PRO A 246 -11.27 13.18 -6.86
N GLU A 247 -10.44 12.51 -6.06
CA GLU A 247 -9.84 11.22 -6.41
C GLU A 247 -10.80 10.03 -6.19
N ILE A 248 -11.90 10.22 -5.45
CA ILE A 248 -12.94 9.18 -5.30
C ILE A 248 -13.64 8.93 -6.65
N PHE A 249 -13.96 9.99 -7.39
CA PHE A 249 -14.55 9.89 -8.73
C PHE A 249 -13.62 9.14 -9.67
N ARG A 250 -12.35 9.56 -9.72
CA ARG A 250 -11.30 8.93 -10.54
C ARG A 250 -11.07 7.47 -10.16
N THR A 251 -11.13 7.12 -8.88
CA THR A 251 -11.03 5.72 -8.42
C THR A 251 -12.13 4.84 -9.00
N GLY A 252 -13.36 5.36 -9.05
CA GLY A 252 -14.51 4.67 -9.62
C GLY A 252 -14.36 4.44 -11.12
N GLU A 253 -13.99 5.49 -11.84
CA GLU A 253 -13.89 5.51 -13.31
C GLU A 253 -12.66 4.78 -13.84
N GLU A 254 -11.48 5.04 -13.27
CA GLU A 254 -10.20 4.58 -13.81
C GLU A 254 -9.76 3.22 -13.23
N ILE A 255 -10.20 2.86 -12.02
CA ILE A 255 -9.76 1.63 -11.33
C ILE A 255 -10.90 0.62 -11.20
N GLY A 256 -12.04 1.04 -10.65
CA GLY A 256 -13.23 0.20 -10.51
C GLY A 256 -13.11 -0.90 -9.45
N VAL A 257 -12.38 -0.66 -8.36
CA VAL A 257 -12.25 -1.57 -7.20
C VAL A 257 -13.41 -1.38 -6.19
N MET A 258 -13.38 -2.08 -5.07
CA MET A 258 -14.26 -1.78 -3.93
C MET A 258 -13.75 -0.54 -3.20
N LEU A 259 -14.67 0.26 -2.65
CA LEU A 259 -14.36 1.49 -1.92
C LEU A 259 -14.72 1.34 -0.43
N ALA A 260 -13.77 1.74 0.42
CA ALA A 260 -14.00 1.97 1.83
C ALA A 260 -13.71 3.44 2.19
N ILE A 261 -14.51 4.00 3.09
CA ILE A 261 -14.40 5.39 3.56
C ILE A 261 -14.09 5.37 5.05
N SER A 262 -12.96 5.94 5.42
CA SER A 262 -12.58 6.23 6.81
C SER A 262 -13.40 7.43 7.31
N LEU A 263 -14.62 7.15 7.79
CA LEU A 263 -15.61 8.16 8.14
C LEU A 263 -15.43 8.69 9.56
N HIS A 264 -15.54 7.79 10.55
CA HIS A 264 -15.21 7.98 11.97
C HIS A 264 -15.96 9.08 12.76
N ALA A 265 -16.78 9.91 12.14
CA ALA A 265 -17.65 10.87 12.80
C ALA A 265 -18.85 11.22 11.90
N THR A 266 -19.94 11.70 12.50
CA THR A 266 -21.23 11.93 11.82
C THR A 266 -21.60 13.41 11.72
N ASN A 267 -20.78 14.28 12.29
CA ASN A 267 -20.83 15.73 12.20
C ASN A 267 -19.44 16.28 11.85
N ASP A 268 -19.39 17.45 11.20
CA ASP A 268 -18.15 18.04 10.71
C ASP A 268 -17.21 18.46 11.85
N ASP A 269 -17.73 19.01 12.96
CA ASP A 269 -16.91 19.48 14.08
C ASP A 269 -16.04 18.37 14.69
N LEU A 270 -16.65 17.21 14.97
CA LEU A 270 -15.90 16.07 15.48
C LEU A 270 -14.98 15.48 14.40
N ARG A 271 -15.45 15.44 13.14
CA ARG A 271 -14.64 14.88 12.05
C ARG A 271 -13.42 15.74 11.74
N ASP A 272 -13.50 17.05 11.89
CA ASP A 272 -12.40 17.99 11.77
C ASP A 272 -11.26 17.74 12.78
N LEU A 273 -11.60 17.16 13.95
CA LEU A 273 -10.65 16.76 14.98
C LEU A 273 -10.07 15.37 14.73
N LEU A 274 -10.93 14.40 14.39
CA LEU A 274 -10.52 13.01 14.21
C LEU A 274 -9.81 12.77 12.88
N VAL A 275 -10.30 13.40 11.81
CA VAL A 275 -9.87 13.22 10.41
C VAL A 275 -9.72 14.60 9.74
N PRO A 276 -8.62 15.33 9.99
CA PRO A 276 -8.47 16.75 9.62
C PRO A 276 -8.71 17.13 8.15
N ILE A 277 -8.65 16.17 7.22
CA ILE A 277 -9.00 16.40 5.82
C ILE A 277 -10.45 16.87 5.63
N ASN A 278 -11.32 16.63 6.62
CA ASN A 278 -12.70 17.08 6.62
C ASN A 278 -12.83 18.60 6.47
N LYS A 279 -11.88 19.37 7.02
CA LYS A 279 -11.81 20.84 6.86
C LYS A 279 -11.69 21.27 5.40
N LYS A 280 -11.06 20.43 4.57
CA LYS A 280 -10.90 20.66 3.13
C LYS A 280 -12.06 20.06 2.34
N TYR A 281 -12.53 18.88 2.73
CA TYR A 281 -13.61 18.14 2.09
C TYR A 281 -14.65 17.71 3.14
N PRO A 282 -15.62 18.58 3.47
CA PRO A 282 -16.61 18.31 4.51
C PRO A 282 -17.51 17.11 4.18
N LEU A 283 -18.23 16.61 5.19
CA LEU A 283 -19.10 15.44 5.07
C LEU A 283 -20.07 15.53 3.90
N LYS A 284 -20.65 16.71 3.64
CA LYS A 284 -21.58 16.93 2.53
C LYS A 284 -20.95 16.58 1.17
N GLU A 285 -19.72 17.02 0.93
CA GLU A 285 -18.99 16.77 -0.31
C GLU A 285 -18.54 15.32 -0.41
N LEU A 286 -18.01 14.77 0.71
CA LEU A 286 -17.61 13.37 0.79
C LEU A 286 -18.75 12.42 0.46
N ILE A 287 -19.92 12.66 1.06
CA ILE A 287 -21.11 11.83 0.84
C ILE A 287 -21.66 11.99 -0.58
N ALA A 288 -21.59 13.18 -1.16
CA ALA A 288 -21.94 13.39 -2.57
C ALA A 288 -21.05 12.57 -3.51
N ALA A 289 -19.72 12.56 -3.27
CA ALA A 289 -18.78 11.74 -4.03
C ALA A 289 -19.04 10.24 -3.85
N CYS A 290 -19.36 9.81 -2.63
CA CYS A 290 -19.73 8.42 -2.36
C CYS A 290 -20.98 8.01 -3.15
N ARG A 291 -22.03 8.85 -3.19
CA ARG A 291 -23.26 8.59 -3.97
C ARG A 291 -23.00 8.46 -5.46
N ALA A 292 -22.04 9.21 -5.98
CA ALA A 292 -21.68 9.20 -7.39
C ALA A 292 -20.75 8.04 -7.79
N TYR A 293 -20.30 7.21 -6.83
CA TYR A 293 -19.41 6.10 -7.15
C TYR A 293 -20.08 5.09 -8.10
N PRO A 294 -19.41 4.63 -9.17
CA PRO A 294 -20.06 3.84 -10.21
C PRO A 294 -20.37 2.40 -9.78
N GLY A 295 -21.55 1.93 -10.17
CA GLY A 295 -21.97 0.53 -10.00
C GLY A 295 -22.44 0.17 -8.58
N LEU A 296 -22.82 1.16 -7.77
CA LEU A 296 -23.38 0.92 -6.44
C LEU A 296 -24.65 0.07 -6.52
N SER A 297 -24.68 -0.96 -5.68
CA SER A 297 -25.82 -1.87 -5.54
C SER A 297 -25.70 -2.62 -4.23
N ASN A 298 -26.72 -3.39 -3.86
CA ASN A 298 -26.65 -4.28 -2.70
C ASN A 298 -25.54 -5.34 -2.82
N ALA A 299 -25.06 -5.64 -4.03
CA ALA A 299 -23.93 -6.54 -4.28
C ALA A 299 -22.57 -5.81 -4.30
N ARG A 300 -22.57 -4.49 -4.50
CA ARG A 300 -21.37 -3.64 -4.55
C ARG A 300 -21.60 -2.39 -3.69
N ARG A 301 -21.52 -2.60 -2.38
CA ARG A 301 -21.72 -1.56 -1.36
C ARG A 301 -20.41 -0.82 -1.07
N ILE A 302 -20.51 0.45 -0.68
CA ILE A 302 -19.39 1.16 -0.04
C ILE A 302 -19.30 0.70 1.40
N THR A 303 -18.08 0.45 1.88
CA THR A 303 -17.85 0.19 3.30
C THR A 303 -17.50 1.49 4.01
N PHE A 304 -18.25 1.87 5.03
CA PHE A 304 -17.90 3.00 5.89
C PHE A 304 -17.22 2.45 7.14
N GLU A 305 -15.94 2.72 7.28
CA GLU A 305 -15.16 2.36 8.45
C GLU A 305 -15.44 3.38 9.57
N TYR A 306 -15.80 2.88 10.74
CA TYR A 306 -16.14 3.69 11.90
C TYR A 306 -15.39 3.16 13.12
N VAL A 307 -14.48 3.96 13.69
CA VAL A 307 -13.67 3.53 14.82
C VAL A 307 -14.45 3.85 16.09
N MET A 308 -14.51 2.91 17.02
CA MET A 308 -15.28 3.03 18.26
C MET A 308 -14.39 3.59 19.36
N LEU A 309 -14.49 4.90 19.57
CA LEU A 309 -13.72 5.66 20.56
C LEU A 309 -14.64 5.98 21.73
N LYS A 310 -14.28 5.47 22.90
CA LYS A 310 -15.06 5.58 24.13
C LYS A 310 -15.40 7.04 24.45
N GLU A 311 -16.68 7.34 24.60
CA GLU A 311 -17.21 8.65 24.99
C GLU A 311 -16.86 9.79 24.01
N VAL A 312 -16.43 9.46 22.79
CA VAL A 312 -16.04 10.43 21.76
C VAL A 312 -16.99 10.37 20.56
N ASN A 313 -17.29 9.17 20.08
CA ASN A 313 -18.10 8.97 18.87
C ASN A 313 -18.97 7.70 18.91
N ASP A 314 -19.19 7.14 20.10
CA ASP A 314 -19.82 5.84 20.29
C ASP A 314 -21.22 5.92 20.91
N SER A 315 -21.86 7.10 20.88
CA SER A 315 -23.22 7.30 21.40
C SER A 315 -24.29 6.79 20.42
N ILE A 316 -25.51 6.54 20.92
CA ILE A 316 -26.65 6.20 20.04
C ILE A 316 -27.06 7.38 19.16
N GLU A 317 -26.82 8.61 19.63
CA GLU A 317 -26.99 9.85 18.87
C GLU A 317 -26.03 9.89 17.66
N ASP A 318 -24.79 9.42 17.82
CA ASP A 318 -23.87 9.23 16.71
C ASP A 318 -24.40 8.17 15.74
N ALA A 319 -24.91 7.04 16.22
CA ALA A 319 -25.51 6.01 15.37
C ALA A 319 -26.70 6.54 14.55
N LYS A 320 -27.57 7.36 15.17
CA LYS A 320 -28.67 8.08 14.49
C LYS A 320 -28.13 9.02 13.40
N GLY A 321 -27.08 9.79 13.72
CA GLY A 321 -26.39 10.67 12.78
C GLY A 321 -25.84 9.90 11.58
N LEU A 322 -25.26 8.73 11.82
CA LEU A 322 -24.68 7.88 10.78
C LEU A 322 -25.74 7.38 9.79
N ILE A 323 -26.86 6.85 10.30
CA ILE A 323 -27.98 6.39 9.45
C ILE A 323 -28.54 7.54 8.61
N LYS A 324 -28.70 8.73 9.21
CA LYS A 324 -29.18 9.91 8.50
C LYS A 324 -28.22 10.31 7.37
N LEU A 325 -26.92 10.32 7.66
CA LEU A 325 -25.87 10.71 6.71
C LEU A 325 -25.81 9.76 5.50
N LEU A 326 -25.91 8.45 5.75
CA LEU A 326 -25.76 7.41 4.74
C LEU A 326 -27.07 7.07 4.00
N LYS A 327 -28.19 7.71 4.37
CA LYS A 327 -29.52 7.46 3.78
C LYS A 327 -29.48 7.47 2.25
N GLY A 328 -29.82 6.32 1.66
CA GLY A 328 -29.92 6.14 0.21
C GLY A 328 -28.63 5.67 -0.46
N ILE A 329 -27.57 5.37 0.30
CA ILE A 329 -26.33 4.79 -0.22
C ILE A 329 -26.35 3.29 0.08
N PRO A 330 -26.15 2.41 -0.92
CA PRO A 330 -25.87 1.01 -0.66
C PRO A 330 -24.58 0.88 0.14
N ALA A 331 -24.72 0.67 1.44
CA ALA A 331 -23.62 0.77 2.39
C ALA A 331 -23.53 -0.44 3.31
N LYS A 332 -22.32 -0.68 3.78
CA LYS A 332 -21.98 -1.52 4.92
C LYS A 332 -21.23 -0.64 5.90
N ILE A 333 -21.54 -0.72 7.19
CA ILE A 333 -20.83 0.03 8.22
C ILE A 333 -19.95 -0.96 8.96
N ASN A 334 -18.65 -0.78 8.91
CA ASN A 334 -17.71 -1.66 9.59
C ASN A 334 -17.26 -0.97 10.88
N LEU A 335 -17.74 -1.47 12.02
CA LEU A 335 -17.35 -0.94 13.32
C LEU A 335 -15.99 -1.53 13.70
N ILE A 336 -15.03 -0.67 14.02
CA ILE A 336 -13.67 -1.05 14.39
C ILE A 336 -13.49 -0.75 15.87
N PRO A 337 -13.47 -1.77 16.74
CA PRO A 337 -12.99 -1.60 18.11
C PRO A 337 -11.60 -0.99 18.08
N PHE A 338 -11.41 0.16 18.74
CA PHE A 338 -10.15 0.89 18.69
C PHE A 338 -8.99 0.01 19.20
N ASN A 339 -7.86 0.08 18.51
CA ASN A 339 -6.64 -0.63 18.88
C ASN A 339 -5.69 0.39 19.52
N PRO A 340 -5.54 0.41 20.85
CA PRO A 340 -4.71 1.39 21.52
C PRO A 340 -3.23 1.22 21.13
N TRP A 341 -2.49 2.32 21.15
CA TRP A 341 -1.05 2.36 20.91
C TRP A 341 -0.39 3.32 21.92
N PRO A 342 0.92 3.17 22.22
CA PRO A 342 1.57 3.94 23.26
C PRO A 342 1.45 5.46 23.07
N GLY A 343 0.86 6.15 24.05
CA GLY A 343 0.70 7.61 24.03
C GLY A 343 -0.56 8.13 23.32
N THR A 344 -1.49 7.26 22.95
CA THR A 344 -2.80 7.69 22.44
C THR A 344 -3.67 8.32 23.53
N ASN A 345 -4.49 9.31 23.15
CA ASN A 345 -5.46 9.96 24.05
C ASN A 345 -6.84 9.26 24.05
N TYR A 346 -7.00 8.21 23.25
CA TYR A 346 -8.29 7.54 23.07
C TYR A 346 -8.33 6.19 23.76
N GLN A 347 -9.55 5.75 24.07
CA GLN A 347 -9.82 4.43 24.62
C GLN A 347 -10.80 3.70 23.71
N CYS A 348 -10.71 2.37 23.72
CA CYS A 348 -11.70 1.55 23.04
C CYS A 348 -13.02 1.61 23.80
N SER A 349 -14.11 1.81 23.07
CA SER A 349 -15.46 1.66 23.61
C SER A 349 -15.64 0.27 24.25
N ASP A 350 -16.45 0.21 25.29
CA ASP A 350 -16.79 -1.05 25.94
C ASP A 350 -17.60 -1.93 24.99
N TRP A 351 -17.44 -3.25 25.09
CA TRP A 351 -18.05 -4.19 24.14
C TRP A 351 -19.57 -4.06 24.04
N GLU A 352 -20.24 -3.88 25.18
CA GLU A 352 -21.69 -3.67 25.25
C GLU A 352 -22.14 -2.40 24.50
N THR A 353 -21.35 -1.32 24.55
CA THR A 353 -21.62 -0.09 23.79
C THR A 353 -21.49 -0.34 22.29
N ILE A 354 -20.45 -1.07 21.87
CA ILE A 354 -20.23 -1.42 20.46
C ILE A 354 -21.38 -2.29 19.94
N GLU A 355 -21.82 -3.28 20.70
CA GLU A 355 -22.96 -4.15 20.35
C GLU A 355 -24.25 -3.34 20.23
N LYS A 356 -24.57 -2.48 21.20
CA LYS A 356 -25.76 -1.60 21.13
C LYS A 356 -25.73 -0.68 19.91
N PHE A 357 -24.57 -0.11 19.59
CA PHE A 357 -24.38 0.72 18.40
C PHE A 357 -24.58 -0.08 17.11
N ALA A 358 -24.02 -1.29 17.04
CA ALA A 358 -24.16 -2.21 15.92
C ALA A 358 -25.62 -2.63 15.71
N ASP A 359 -26.30 -3.04 16.78
CA ASP A 359 -27.68 -3.48 16.77
C ASP A 359 -28.61 -2.37 16.30
N TYR A 360 -28.39 -1.13 16.74
CA TYR A 360 -29.15 0.02 16.28
C TYR A 360 -29.02 0.21 14.76
N ILE A 361 -27.81 0.09 14.21
CA ILE A 361 -27.54 0.23 12.78
C ILE A 361 -28.13 -0.94 11.98
N ASN A 362 -28.00 -2.17 12.49
CA ASN A 362 -28.57 -3.38 11.88
C ASN A 362 -30.10 -3.27 11.81
N ASN A 363 -30.75 -2.83 12.89
CA ASN A 363 -32.20 -2.61 12.94
C ASN A 363 -32.68 -1.51 11.97
N ALA A 364 -31.81 -0.56 11.63
CA ALA A 364 -32.08 0.46 10.61
C ALA A 364 -31.84 -0.02 9.17
N GLY A 365 -31.45 -1.28 8.96
CA GLY A 365 -31.31 -1.92 7.65
C GLY A 365 -29.91 -1.86 7.03
N TYR A 366 -28.91 -1.38 7.76
CA TYR A 366 -27.51 -1.41 7.30
C TYR A 366 -26.75 -2.55 7.96
N ALA A 367 -26.01 -3.33 7.17
CA ALA A 367 -25.13 -4.35 7.73
C ALA A 367 -24.01 -3.70 8.55
N SER A 368 -23.93 -4.04 9.84
CA SER A 368 -23.01 -3.43 10.79
C SER A 368 -22.12 -4.46 11.51
N PRO A 369 -21.24 -5.19 10.82
CA PRO A 369 -20.34 -6.10 11.52
C PRO A 369 -19.33 -5.34 12.38
N ILE A 370 -19.03 -5.95 13.52
CA ILE A 370 -17.95 -5.53 14.40
C ILE A 370 -16.69 -6.28 13.96
N ARG A 371 -15.65 -5.54 13.61
CA ARG A 371 -14.39 -6.10 13.16
C ARG A 371 -13.66 -6.78 14.31
N THR A 372 -13.42 -8.08 14.21
CA THR A 372 -12.54 -8.78 15.15
C THR A 372 -11.13 -8.22 15.03
N PRO A 373 -10.53 -7.74 16.14
CA PRO A 373 -9.15 -7.28 16.11
C PRO A 373 -8.18 -8.43 15.82
N ARG A 374 -7.15 -8.15 15.03
CA ARG A 374 -6.17 -9.13 14.56
C ARG A 374 -4.75 -8.60 14.73
N GLY A 375 -3.82 -9.45 15.16
CA GLY A 375 -2.40 -9.11 15.35
C GLY A 375 -2.12 -7.98 16.35
N ARG A 376 -2.97 -7.81 17.38
CA ARG A 376 -2.79 -6.76 18.41
C ARG A 376 -1.51 -6.94 19.23
N ASP A 377 -1.17 -8.20 19.53
CA ASP A 377 0.03 -8.62 20.27
C ASP A 377 1.34 -8.17 19.60
N ILE A 378 1.30 -7.98 18.28
CA ILE A 378 2.46 -7.58 17.45
C ILE A 378 2.29 -6.17 16.84
N LEU A 379 1.38 -5.35 17.36
CA LEU A 379 1.08 -4.00 16.81
C LEU A 379 0.76 -4.01 15.30
N ALA A 380 0.06 -5.02 14.82
CA ALA A 380 -0.33 -5.18 13.41
C ALA A 380 -1.81 -4.82 13.16
N ALA A 381 -2.57 -4.49 14.21
CA ALA A 381 -3.97 -4.14 14.06
C ALA A 381 -4.15 -2.78 13.38
N CYS A 382 -5.31 -2.54 12.78
CA CYS A 382 -5.60 -1.29 12.07
C CYS A 382 -5.34 -0.08 12.95
N GLY A 383 -4.56 0.87 12.41
CA GLY A 383 -4.17 2.10 13.10
C GLY A 383 -2.92 2.00 13.97
N GLN A 384 -2.31 0.82 14.16
CA GLN A 384 -1.11 0.67 15.01
C GLN A 384 0.22 0.76 14.23
N LEU A 385 0.18 0.70 12.90
CA LEU A 385 1.38 0.65 12.06
C LEU A 385 2.21 1.94 12.14
N LYS A 386 3.53 1.81 12.31
CA LYS A 386 4.49 2.92 12.33
C LYS A 386 5.91 2.38 12.13
N SER A 387 6.68 3.02 11.27
CA SER A 387 8.11 2.75 11.13
C SER A 387 8.96 3.86 11.76
N GLU A 388 10.25 3.59 11.98
CA GLU A 388 11.23 4.59 12.46
C GLU A 388 11.74 5.50 11.33
N SER A 389 11.18 5.37 10.12
CA SER A 389 11.62 6.15 8.97
C SER A 389 11.29 7.64 9.11
N GLU A 390 12.33 8.45 9.01
CA GLU A 390 12.24 9.91 9.05
C GLU A 390 12.79 10.55 7.77
N ARG A 391 12.14 11.63 7.34
CA ARG A 391 12.62 12.41 6.20
C ARG A 391 13.83 13.23 6.63
N MET A 392 14.96 13.01 5.96
CA MET A 392 16.15 13.83 6.15
C MET A 392 15.88 15.28 5.70
N ARG A 393 16.37 16.27 6.46
CA ARG A 393 16.23 17.68 6.07
C ARG A 393 16.97 17.91 4.75
N LYS A 394 16.47 18.83 3.93
CA LYS A 394 17.04 19.11 2.60
C LYS A 394 18.53 19.46 2.67
N VAL A 395 18.95 20.24 3.68
CA VAL A 395 20.35 20.64 3.88
C VAL A 395 21.22 19.42 4.18
N ASP A 396 20.81 18.58 5.13
CA ASP A 396 21.54 17.38 5.52
C ASP A 396 21.60 16.35 4.38
N ARG A 397 20.52 16.23 3.59
CA ARG A 397 20.47 15.36 2.41
C ARG A 397 21.45 15.83 1.33
N LEU A 398 21.47 17.12 1.02
CA LEU A 398 22.41 17.68 0.04
C LEU A 398 23.86 17.55 0.54
N ALA A 399 24.10 17.72 1.85
CA ALA A 399 25.40 17.50 2.46
C ALA A 399 25.83 16.03 2.39
N LEU A 400 24.93 15.08 2.65
CA LEU A 400 25.19 13.65 2.52
C LEU A 400 25.47 13.26 1.06
N GLU A 401 24.65 13.74 0.12
CA GLU A 401 24.87 13.56 -1.32
C GLU A 401 26.26 14.09 -1.73
N ALA A 402 26.65 15.27 -1.24
CA ALA A 402 27.97 15.84 -1.49
C ALA A 402 29.11 15.06 -0.81
N MET A 403 28.93 14.56 0.41
CA MET A 403 29.90 13.75 1.14
C MET A 403 30.10 12.38 0.51
N MET A 404 29.03 11.73 0.03
CA MET A 404 29.12 10.47 -0.71
C MET A 404 29.86 10.65 -2.05
N ILE A 405 29.74 11.83 -2.68
CA ILE A 405 30.52 12.17 -3.88
C ILE A 405 32.00 12.42 -3.52
N ALA A 406 32.29 13.05 -2.38
CA ALA A 406 33.64 13.41 -1.95
C ALA A 406 34.45 12.24 -1.34
N GLY A 407 33.82 11.32 -0.62
CA GLY A 407 34.45 10.19 0.08
C GLY A 407 35.02 9.10 -0.83
N HIS A 408 34.81 9.18 -2.15
CA HIS A 408 35.40 8.28 -3.15
C HIS A 408 36.61 8.90 -3.89
N GLY A 409 37.20 9.97 -3.33
CA GLY A 409 38.40 10.65 -3.82
C GLY A 409 39.71 10.30 -3.10
N GLU A 410 39.66 9.55 -2.00
CA GLU A 410 40.84 9.10 -1.24
C GLU A 410 40.85 7.56 -1.14
N ALA A 411 41.27 6.90 -2.22
CA ALA A 411 41.80 5.54 -2.21
C ALA A 411 42.76 5.37 -3.40
#